data_AF-A0A166NIE8-F1
#
_entry.id   AF-A0A166NIE8-F1
#
_cell.length_a   1.000
_cell.length_b   1.000
_cell.length_c   1.000
_cell.angle_alpha   90.00
_cell.angle_beta   90.00
_cell.angle_gamma   90.00
#
_symmetry.space_group_name_H-M   'P 1'
#
loop_
_entity.id
_entity.type
_entity.pdbx_description
1 polymer ?
#
loop_
_entity_poly.entity_id
_entity_poly.type
_entity_poly.pdbx_seq_one_letter_code
_entity_poly.pdbx_strand_id
1 'polypeptide(L)'
;MGNSLSPRSWSPGPPFPSTRVVDSARTWNRRLWGGEIIFAQGTRQQPGRGDGMVSCTVEPPPSLSHAHVRAAFQHLRFKHPSIASQVAWSERDKEARFMYEAPQDEFHVEAWLDAMTFERTYIPSLGLGVEASLKQWRSELAHAHCPRTNHLLTLYHISPSGSNSDATHGLLLYAEHSLFDGIAAW
;
A
#
# COMPACT_ATOMS: atom_id res chain seq x y z
N MET A 1 -26.36 -21.60 16.33
CA MET A 1 -25.61 -20.71 17.24
C MET A 1 -24.46 -20.14 16.45
N GLY A 2 -24.52 -18.86 16.08
CA GLY A 2 -23.46 -18.25 15.28
C GLY A 2 -22.25 -18.02 16.16
N ASN A 3 -21.13 -18.65 15.84
CA ASN A 3 -19.83 -18.21 16.34
C ASN A 3 -19.68 -16.76 15.88
N SER A 4 -19.86 -15.80 16.80
CA SER A 4 -19.54 -14.41 16.53
C SER A 4 -18.01 -14.31 16.52
N LEU A 5 -17.42 -14.64 15.38
CA LEU A 5 -16.01 -14.37 15.13
C LEU A 5 -15.74 -12.90 15.46
N SER A 6 -14.60 -12.63 16.10
CA SER A 6 -14.17 -11.27 16.39
C SER A 6 -14.17 -10.46 15.09
N PRO A 7 -14.51 -9.16 15.11
CA PRO A 7 -14.39 -8.29 13.93
C PRO A 7 -12.98 -8.31 13.31
N ARG A 8 -11.96 -8.62 14.12
CA ARG A 8 -10.57 -8.74 13.70
C ARG A 8 -10.20 -10.10 13.10
N SER A 9 -11.07 -11.10 13.22
CA SER A 9 -10.82 -12.45 12.72
C SER A 9 -10.99 -12.50 11.20
N TRP A 10 -9.95 -12.98 10.52
CA TRP A 10 -10.01 -13.33 9.11
C TRP A 10 -10.75 -14.65 8.92
N SER A 11 -11.64 -14.67 7.93
CA SER A 11 -12.42 -15.85 7.54
C SER A 11 -12.12 -16.18 6.08
N PRO A 12 -12.04 -17.48 5.70
CA PRO A 12 -11.81 -17.86 4.33
C PRO A 12 -13.02 -17.53 3.43
N GLY A 13 -12.76 -17.38 2.14
CA GLY A 13 -13.76 -17.15 1.10
C GLY A 13 -13.99 -15.68 0.73
N PRO A 14 -14.93 -15.42 -0.19
CA PRO A 14 -15.20 -14.09 -0.69
C PRO A 14 -15.81 -13.18 0.40
N PRO A 15 -15.54 -11.86 0.37
CA PRO A 15 -16.10 -10.92 1.33
C PRO A 15 -17.62 -10.81 1.24
N PHE A 16 -18.19 -10.91 0.03
CA PHE A 16 -19.63 -10.91 -0.21
C PHE A 16 -20.00 -11.91 -1.31
N PRO A 17 -21.25 -12.39 -1.36
CA PRO A 17 -21.70 -13.33 -2.40
C PRO A 17 -21.53 -12.81 -3.84
N SER A 18 -21.59 -11.49 -4.03
CA SER A 18 -21.41 -10.83 -5.33
C SER A 18 -19.94 -10.60 -5.71
N THR A 19 -19.00 -10.81 -4.79
CA THR A 19 -17.57 -10.59 -5.05
C THR A 19 -17.01 -11.72 -5.89
N ARG A 20 -16.57 -11.40 -7.11
CA ARG A 20 -15.86 -12.35 -7.96
C ARG A 20 -14.47 -12.60 -7.39
N VAL A 21 -14.20 -13.82 -6.98
CA VAL A 21 -12.88 -14.29 -6.56
C VAL A 21 -12.49 -15.46 -7.44
N VAL A 22 -11.23 -15.49 -7.88
CA VAL A 22 -10.72 -16.57 -8.74
C VAL A 22 -10.58 -17.87 -7.94
N ASP A 23 -10.13 -17.74 -6.69
CA ASP A 23 -9.90 -18.89 -5.80
C ASP A 23 -10.28 -18.55 -4.36
N SER A 24 -11.46 -19.03 -3.95
CA SER A 24 -11.97 -18.83 -2.59
C SER A 24 -11.11 -19.48 -1.50
N ALA A 25 -10.28 -20.48 -1.82
CA ALA A 25 -9.40 -21.13 -0.83
C ALA A 25 -8.18 -20.26 -0.49
N ARG A 26 -7.77 -19.36 -1.41
CA ARG A 26 -6.71 -18.38 -1.20
C ARG A 26 -7.22 -17.02 -0.74
N THR A 27 -8.53 -16.78 -0.81
CA THR A 27 -9.14 -15.53 -0.36
C THR A 27 -9.50 -15.60 1.12
N TRP A 28 -9.17 -14.53 1.84
CA TRP A 28 -9.55 -14.29 3.22
C TRP A 28 -10.19 -12.92 3.32
N ASN A 29 -11.17 -12.77 4.21
CA ASN A 29 -11.79 -11.49 4.47
C ASN A 29 -12.10 -11.27 5.95
N ARG A 30 -12.18 -10.00 6.35
CA ARG A 30 -12.70 -9.60 7.66
C ARG A 30 -13.50 -8.33 7.56
N ARG A 31 -14.36 -8.08 8.55
CA ARG A 31 -15.10 -6.82 8.64
C ARG A 31 -14.14 -5.67 8.97
N LEU A 32 -14.45 -4.49 8.43
CA LEU A 32 -13.87 -3.26 8.95
C LEU A 32 -14.52 -2.92 10.29
N TRP A 33 -13.76 -2.35 11.21
CA TRP A 33 -14.21 -2.02 12.55
C TRP A 33 -13.66 -0.68 13.04
N GLY A 34 -14.47 0.08 13.79
CA GLY A 34 -14.02 1.31 14.44
C GLY A 34 -13.56 2.37 13.43
N GLY A 35 -12.33 2.85 13.57
CA GLY A 35 -11.75 3.86 12.67
C GLY A 35 -11.65 3.38 11.21
N GLU A 36 -11.42 2.08 10.99
CA GLU A 36 -11.20 1.50 9.66
C GLU A 36 -12.36 1.83 8.71
N ILE A 37 -13.62 1.64 9.16
CA ILE A 37 -14.81 1.90 8.33
C ILE A 37 -15.01 3.39 8.07
N ILE A 38 -14.67 4.25 9.03
CA ILE A 38 -14.78 5.70 8.89
C ILE A 38 -13.81 6.18 7.79
N PHE A 39 -12.56 5.72 7.84
CA PHE A 39 -11.57 6.07 6.83
C PHE A 39 -11.89 5.46 5.48
N ALA A 40 -12.31 4.20 5.41
CA ALA A 40 -12.70 3.58 4.15
C ALA A 40 -13.89 4.30 3.48
N GLN A 41 -14.90 4.72 4.24
CA GLN A 41 -15.99 5.55 3.74
C GLN A 41 -15.48 6.91 3.25
N GLY A 42 -14.57 7.53 4.00
CA GLY A 42 -13.89 8.77 3.64
C GLY A 42 -13.18 8.66 2.28
N THR A 43 -12.32 7.65 2.11
CA THR A 43 -11.59 7.38 0.86
C THR A 43 -12.55 7.08 -0.29
N ARG A 44 -13.65 6.35 -0.05
CA ARG A 44 -14.64 6.07 -1.10
C ARG A 44 -15.39 7.31 -1.58
N GLN A 45 -15.70 8.25 -0.68
CA GLN A 45 -16.38 9.49 -1.03
C GLN A 45 -15.42 10.54 -1.60
N GLN A 46 -14.20 10.59 -1.05
CA GLN A 46 -13.16 11.57 -1.37
C GLN A 46 -11.80 10.85 -1.37
N PRO A 47 -11.38 10.28 -2.52
CA PRO A 47 -10.11 9.56 -2.62
C PRO A 47 -8.94 10.41 -2.11
N GLY A 48 -8.09 9.84 -1.25
CA GLY A 48 -6.97 10.54 -0.62
C GLY A 48 -7.28 11.20 0.71
N ARG A 49 -8.56 11.31 1.09
CA ARG A 49 -8.92 11.98 2.34
C ARG A 49 -8.57 11.10 3.54
N GLY A 50 -7.63 11.59 4.33
CA GLY A 50 -7.18 10.93 5.54
C GLY A 50 -6.06 9.93 5.31
N ASP A 51 -5.65 9.68 4.06
CA ASP A 51 -4.51 8.81 3.77
C ASP A 51 -3.21 9.38 4.35
N GLY A 52 -2.37 8.50 4.86
CA GLY A 52 -1.09 8.83 5.45
C GLY A 52 0.03 8.82 4.41
N MET A 53 0.95 9.76 4.53
CA MET A 53 2.22 9.72 3.80
C MET A 53 3.37 9.76 4.80
N VAL A 54 4.21 8.74 4.77
CA VAL A 54 5.43 8.66 5.57
C VAL A 54 6.60 8.64 4.62
N SER A 55 7.68 9.33 4.95
CA SER A 55 8.88 9.25 4.14
C SER A 55 10.11 9.53 4.96
N CYS A 56 11.21 8.96 4.49
CA CYS A 56 12.51 9.10 5.08
C CYS A 56 13.58 9.11 3.98
N THR A 57 14.75 9.58 4.37
CA THR A 57 15.98 9.37 3.65
C THR A 57 16.77 8.23 4.28
N VAL A 58 17.48 7.50 3.44
CA VAL A 58 18.39 6.43 3.86
C VAL A 58 19.74 6.61 3.17
N GLU A 59 20.80 6.30 3.89
CA GLU A 59 22.18 6.28 3.38
C GLU A 59 22.63 4.81 3.33
N PRO A 60 22.33 4.10 2.23
CA PRO A 60 22.60 2.68 2.14
C PRO A 60 24.03 2.40 1.67
N PRO A 61 24.44 1.12 1.66
CA PRO A 61 25.63 0.72 0.91
C PRO A 61 25.52 1.08 -0.58
N PRO A 62 26.67 1.26 -1.26
CA PRO A 62 26.81 1.50 -2.70
C PRO A 62 25.91 0.72 -3.67
N SER A 63 25.47 -0.46 -3.26
CA SER A 63 24.76 -1.43 -4.09
C SER A 63 23.24 -1.35 -3.98
N LEU A 64 22.66 -0.41 -3.21
CA LEU A 64 21.21 -0.32 -3.12
C LEU A 64 20.60 0.02 -4.48
N SER A 65 19.59 -0.75 -4.86
CA SER A 65 18.84 -0.55 -6.08
C SER A 65 17.36 -0.72 -5.79
N HIS A 66 16.51 -0.32 -6.74
CA HIS A 66 15.08 -0.53 -6.59
C HIS A 66 14.69 -2.01 -6.42
N ALA A 67 15.44 -2.94 -7.03
CA ALA A 67 15.23 -4.37 -6.85
C ALA A 67 15.38 -4.81 -5.38
N HIS A 68 16.34 -4.24 -4.65
CA HIS A 68 16.49 -4.51 -3.20
C HIS A 68 15.31 -3.97 -2.40
N VAL A 69 14.82 -2.77 -2.76
CA VAL A 69 13.63 -2.16 -2.14
C VAL A 69 12.39 -3.04 -2.38
N ARG A 70 12.21 -3.55 -3.60
CA ARG A 70 11.14 -4.49 -3.95
C ARG A 70 11.22 -5.77 -3.15
N ALA A 71 12.39 -6.38 -3.04
CA ALA A 71 12.60 -7.59 -2.25
C ALA A 71 12.27 -7.38 -0.76
N ALA A 72 12.63 -6.22 -0.19
CA ALA A 72 12.25 -5.87 1.17
C ALA A 72 10.72 -5.71 1.32
N PHE A 73 10.06 -5.11 0.33
CA PHE A 73 8.61 -4.93 0.33
C PHE A 73 7.84 -6.25 0.15
N GLN A 74 8.36 -7.17 -0.65
CA GLN A 74 7.89 -8.56 -0.75
C GLN A 74 7.99 -9.27 0.61
N HIS A 75 9.15 -9.16 1.27
CA HIS A 75 9.33 -9.74 2.59
C HIS A 75 8.37 -9.14 3.63
N LEU A 76 8.10 -7.83 3.54
CA LEU A 76 7.11 -7.15 4.37
C LEU A 76 5.71 -7.74 4.16
N ARG A 77 5.28 -7.98 2.91
CA ARG A 77 4.00 -8.65 2.62
C ARG A 77 3.93 -10.05 3.20
N PHE A 78 5.02 -10.83 3.15
CA PHE A 78 5.03 -12.17 3.74
C PHE A 78 4.83 -12.13 5.26
N LYS A 79 5.44 -11.16 5.95
CA LYS A 79 5.24 -10.98 7.40
C LYS A 79 3.91 -10.33 7.78
N HIS A 80 3.42 -9.44 6.93
CA HIS A 80 2.22 -8.64 7.15
C HIS A 80 1.32 -8.69 5.90
N PRO A 81 0.63 -9.82 5.63
CA PRO A 81 -0.13 -10.01 4.39
C PRO A 81 -1.25 -9.00 4.21
N SER A 82 -1.75 -8.42 5.31
CA SER A 82 -2.80 -7.41 5.29
C SER A 82 -2.47 -6.20 4.42
N ILE A 83 -1.19 -5.83 4.24
CA ILE A 83 -0.78 -4.70 3.40
C ILE A 83 -1.16 -4.86 1.92
N ALA A 84 -1.37 -6.11 1.47
CA ALA A 84 -1.81 -6.43 0.12
C ALA A 84 -3.33 -6.65 0.03
N SER A 85 -4.07 -6.30 1.09
CA SER A 85 -5.53 -6.37 1.07
C SER A 85 -6.12 -5.23 0.24
N GLN A 86 -7.39 -5.35 -0.07
CA GLN A 86 -8.22 -4.30 -0.66
C GLN A 86 -9.50 -4.15 0.16
N VAL A 87 -10.15 -2.99 0.05
CA VAL A 87 -11.50 -2.82 0.61
C VAL A 87 -12.53 -3.24 -0.43
N ALA A 88 -13.27 -4.29 -0.12
CA ALA A 88 -14.45 -4.71 -0.87
C ALA A 88 -15.70 -4.08 -0.25
N TRP A 89 -16.64 -3.66 -1.10
CA TRP A 89 -17.92 -3.11 -0.70
C TRP A 89 -19.06 -4.02 -1.12
N SER A 90 -20.07 -4.15 -0.27
CA SER A 90 -21.30 -4.89 -0.61
C SER A 90 -22.16 -4.11 -1.60
N GLU A 91 -23.21 -4.75 -2.12
CA GLU A 91 -24.15 -4.06 -2.99
C GLU A 91 -24.75 -2.83 -2.30
N ARG A 92 -24.75 -1.70 -3.03
CA ARG A 92 -25.19 -0.40 -2.54
C ARG A 92 -24.37 0.12 -1.35
N ASP A 93 -23.13 -0.35 -1.20
CA ASP A 93 -22.13 0.14 -0.25
C ASP A 93 -22.57 0.07 1.23
N LYS A 94 -23.42 -0.90 1.59
CA LYS A 94 -23.97 -1.04 2.95
C LYS A 94 -22.94 -1.57 3.95
N GLU A 95 -22.02 -2.39 3.49
CA GLU A 95 -20.99 -3.05 4.30
C GLU A 95 -19.66 -2.98 3.56
N ALA A 96 -18.56 -2.92 4.31
CA ALA A 96 -17.21 -3.02 3.78
C ALA A 96 -16.44 -4.13 4.49
N ARG A 97 -15.55 -4.79 3.76
CA ARG A 97 -14.64 -5.80 4.29
C ARG A 97 -13.25 -5.63 3.70
N PHE A 98 -12.23 -5.93 4.49
CA PHE A 98 -10.92 -6.19 3.92
C PHE A 98 -10.96 -7.55 3.25
N MET A 99 -10.36 -7.62 2.07
CA MET A 99 -10.18 -8.84 1.30
C MET A 99 -8.69 -8.97 0.97
N TYR A 100 -8.12 -10.11 1.35
CA TYR A 100 -6.78 -10.50 1.00
C TYR A 100 -6.84 -11.75 0.12
N GLU A 101 -6.08 -11.77 -0.96
CA GLU A 101 -5.86 -12.97 -1.76
C GLU A 101 -4.37 -13.34 -1.69
N ALA A 102 -4.09 -14.56 -1.21
CA ALA A 102 -2.73 -15.09 -1.22
C ALA A 102 -2.27 -15.27 -2.67
N PRO A 103 -1.03 -14.87 -3.04
CA PRO A 103 -0.55 -15.01 -4.42
C PRO A 103 -0.51 -16.49 -4.82
N GLN A 104 -0.82 -16.79 -6.08
CA GLN A 104 -0.83 -18.17 -6.59
C GLN A 104 0.59 -18.71 -6.80
N ASP A 105 1.48 -17.83 -7.27
CA ASP A 105 2.84 -18.13 -7.66
C ASP A 105 3.67 -16.83 -7.63
N GLU A 106 4.97 -16.96 -7.94
CA GLU A 106 5.90 -15.83 -7.95
C GLU A 106 5.54 -14.75 -8.97
N PHE A 107 4.91 -15.12 -10.10
CA PHE A 107 4.47 -14.15 -11.10
C PHE A 107 3.42 -13.19 -10.52
N HIS A 108 2.48 -13.70 -9.73
CA HIS A 108 1.50 -12.87 -9.03
C HIS A 108 2.10 -12.02 -7.91
N VAL A 109 3.25 -12.43 -7.36
CA VAL A 109 4.01 -11.60 -6.41
C VAL A 109 4.65 -10.43 -7.14
N GLU A 110 5.34 -10.68 -8.25
CA GLU A 110 5.97 -9.64 -9.07
C GLU A 110 4.96 -8.66 -9.65
N ALA A 111 3.82 -9.15 -10.17
CA ALA A 111 2.74 -8.29 -10.67
C ALA A 111 2.18 -7.37 -9.56
N TRP A 112 2.11 -7.85 -8.32
CA TRP A 112 1.75 -7.01 -7.18
C TRP A 112 2.84 -5.98 -6.87
N LEU A 113 4.12 -6.37 -6.88
CA LEU A 113 5.24 -5.44 -6.65
C LEU A 113 5.27 -4.34 -7.71
N ASP A 114 5.03 -4.65 -8.99
CA ASP A 114 4.96 -3.67 -10.08
C ASP A 114 3.84 -2.65 -9.89
N ALA A 115 2.73 -3.07 -9.29
CA ALA A 115 1.61 -2.20 -9.01
C ALA A 115 1.76 -1.37 -7.72
N MET A 116 2.59 -1.82 -6.75
CA MET A 116 2.79 -1.12 -5.47
C MET A 116 4.07 -0.29 -5.40
N THR A 117 5.09 -0.62 -6.20
CA THR A 117 6.44 -0.05 -6.06
C THR A 117 6.81 0.77 -7.28
N PHE A 118 7.25 2.00 -7.03
CA PHE A 118 7.56 2.95 -8.09
C PHE A 118 8.97 3.50 -7.91
N GLU A 119 9.84 3.26 -8.88
CA GLU A 119 11.11 3.97 -8.94
C GLU A 119 10.94 5.35 -9.57
N ARG A 120 11.59 6.34 -8.97
CA ARG A 120 11.71 7.70 -9.46
C ARG A 120 13.16 8.12 -9.34
N THR A 121 13.74 8.59 -10.43
CA THR A 121 15.10 9.11 -10.41
C THR A 121 15.04 10.63 -10.27
N TYR A 122 15.75 11.21 -9.30
CA TYR A 122 15.92 12.66 -9.27
C TYR A 122 17.10 13.08 -10.13
N ILE A 123 17.02 14.24 -10.79
CA ILE A 123 18.10 14.80 -11.62
C ILE A 123 18.81 15.92 -10.84
N PRO A 124 20.04 15.71 -10.32
CA PRO A 124 20.82 16.68 -9.56
C PRO A 124 21.09 17.98 -10.31
N SER A 125 21.11 17.97 -11.65
CA SER A 125 21.38 19.17 -12.45
C SER A 125 20.30 20.26 -12.33
N LEU A 126 19.14 19.93 -11.73
CA LEU A 126 18.09 20.89 -11.37
C LEU A 126 18.25 21.45 -9.95
N GLY A 127 19.31 21.07 -9.22
CA GLY A 127 19.59 21.55 -7.85
C GLY A 127 18.67 20.99 -6.77
N LEU A 128 17.82 20.01 -7.11
CA LEU A 128 16.90 19.37 -6.18
C LEU A 128 17.54 18.11 -5.59
N GLY A 129 17.90 18.16 -4.30
CA GLY A 129 18.31 16.97 -3.56
C GLY A 129 17.14 16.00 -3.34
N VAL A 130 17.44 14.83 -2.76
CA VAL A 130 16.46 13.79 -2.43
C VAL A 130 15.31 14.34 -1.58
N GLU A 131 15.62 15.14 -0.55
CA GLU A 131 14.62 15.74 0.34
C GLU A 131 13.67 16.69 -0.40
N ALA A 132 14.19 17.47 -1.36
CA ALA A 132 13.38 18.35 -2.18
C ALA A 132 12.46 17.52 -3.10
N SER A 133 12.97 16.42 -3.66
CA SER A 133 12.19 15.48 -4.47
C SER A 133 11.10 14.79 -3.65
N LEU A 134 11.40 14.35 -2.42
CA LEU A 134 10.43 13.81 -1.47
C LEU A 134 9.32 14.82 -1.19
N LYS A 135 9.68 16.08 -0.91
CA LYS A 135 8.70 17.15 -0.68
C LYS A 135 7.80 17.40 -1.89
N GLN A 136 8.37 17.38 -3.10
CA GLN A 136 7.61 17.51 -4.34
C GLN A 136 6.62 16.36 -4.50
N TRP A 137 7.09 15.10 -4.38
CA TRP A 137 6.22 13.93 -4.52
C TRP A 137 5.11 13.89 -3.46
N ARG A 138 5.39 14.26 -2.20
CA ARG A 138 4.33 14.41 -1.19
C ARG A 138 3.27 15.41 -1.64
N SER A 139 3.68 16.55 -2.21
CA SER A 139 2.76 17.57 -2.69
C SER A 139 1.92 17.09 -3.89
N GLU A 140 2.54 16.35 -4.81
CA GLU A 140 1.83 15.80 -5.98
C GLU A 140 0.81 14.74 -5.57
N LEU A 141 1.19 13.81 -4.69
CA LEU A 141 0.31 12.76 -4.18
C LEU A 141 -0.81 13.29 -3.26
N ALA A 142 -0.56 14.39 -2.56
CA ALA A 142 -1.58 15.10 -1.78
C ALA A 142 -2.66 15.77 -2.65
N HIS A 143 -2.41 15.97 -3.94
CA HIS A 143 -3.33 16.70 -4.80
C HIS A 143 -4.66 15.95 -4.94
N ALA A 144 -5.79 16.67 -4.86
CA ALA A 144 -7.13 16.07 -4.91
C ALA A 144 -7.36 15.20 -6.17
N HIS A 145 -6.89 15.68 -7.32
CA HIS A 145 -7.00 15.00 -8.63
C HIS A 145 -5.86 14.00 -8.94
N CYS A 146 -4.95 13.73 -7.99
CA CYS A 146 -3.95 12.69 -8.21
C CYS A 146 -4.68 11.36 -8.48
N PRO A 147 -4.37 10.65 -9.59
CA PRO A 147 -4.85 9.29 -9.78
C PRO A 147 -4.41 8.43 -8.60
N ARG A 148 -5.34 7.67 -8.04
CA ARG A 148 -5.09 6.77 -6.91
C ARG A 148 -5.36 5.33 -7.32
N THR A 149 -4.56 4.43 -6.79
CA THR A 149 -4.79 3.00 -6.91
C THR A 149 -5.81 2.56 -5.85
N ASN A 150 -6.33 1.35 -5.98
CA ASN A 150 -7.16 0.70 -4.95
C ASN A 150 -6.30 -0.04 -3.91
N HIS A 151 -5.02 0.32 -3.81
CA HIS A 151 -4.05 -0.36 -2.98
C HIS A 151 -3.84 0.39 -1.67
N LEU A 152 -3.90 -0.35 -0.57
CA LEU A 152 -3.84 0.22 0.77
C LEU A 152 -2.43 0.68 1.17
N LEU A 153 -1.40 0.23 0.46
CA LEU A 153 -0.01 0.63 0.66
C LEU A 153 0.72 0.71 -0.67
N THR A 154 1.41 1.81 -0.90
CA THR A 154 2.26 2.06 -2.08
C THR A 154 3.61 2.59 -1.63
N LEU A 155 4.68 2.23 -2.31
CA LEU A 155 6.05 2.64 -2.03
C LEU A 155 6.68 3.33 -3.25
N TYR A 156 7.18 4.53 -3.04
CA TYR A 156 7.97 5.28 -3.99
C TYR A 156 9.43 5.28 -3.54
N HIS A 157 10.31 4.80 -4.41
CA HIS A 157 11.75 4.81 -4.22
C HIS A 157 12.35 5.93 -5.06
N ILE A 158 12.93 6.93 -4.41
CA ILE A 158 13.61 8.04 -5.05
C ILE A 158 15.09 7.71 -5.08
N SER A 159 15.55 7.23 -6.23
CA SER A 159 16.94 6.88 -6.46
C SER A 159 17.76 8.07 -6.96
N PRO A 160 19.03 8.18 -6.54
CA PRO A 160 19.95 9.16 -7.08
C PRO A 160 20.25 8.90 -8.56
N SER A 161 20.25 9.95 -9.40
CA SER A 161 20.74 9.77 -10.77
C SER A 161 22.26 9.67 -10.79
N GLY A 162 22.76 8.78 -11.64
CA GLY A 162 24.17 8.66 -11.96
C GLY A 162 24.88 7.62 -11.10
N SER A 163 26.17 7.45 -11.36
CA SER A 163 27.03 6.43 -10.74
C SER A 163 27.51 6.77 -9.32
N ASN A 164 26.88 7.74 -8.64
CA ASN A 164 27.22 8.07 -7.25
C ASN A 164 26.58 7.05 -6.32
N SER A 165 27.32 5.98 -6.06
CA SER A 165 26.90 4.88 -5.21
C SER A 165 26.71 5.28 -3.74
N ASP A 166 27.35 6.36 -3.28
CA ASP A 166 27.26 6.83 -1.88
C ASP A 166 26.13 7.86 -1.68
N ALA A 167 25.22 8.00 -2.65
CA ALA A 167 24.19 9.02 -2.61
C ALA A 167 22.99 8.57 -1.76
N THR A 168 22.43 9.50 -1.00
CA THR A 168 21.19 9.31 -0.24
C THR A 168 20.05 8.83 -1.14
N HIS A 169 19.22 7.92 -0.64
CA HIS A 169 17.98 7.50 -1.30
C HIS A 169 16.78 8.02 -0.51
N GLY A 170 15.68 8.26 -1.21
CA GLY A 170 14.40 8.61 -0.60
C GLY A 170 13.43 7.45 -0.64
N LEU A 171 12.69 7.23 0.44
CA LEU A 171 11.56 6.30 0.47
C LEU A 171 10.31 7.08 0.88
N LEU A 172 9.24 6.92 0.13
CA LEU A 172 7.94 7.50 0.44
C LEU A 172 6.87 6.41 0.39
N LEU A 173 6.23 6.19 1.53
CA LEU A 173 5.11 5.31 1.70
C LEU A 173 3.83 6.14 1.64
N TYR A 174 2.90 5.73 0.78
CA TYR A 174 1.53 6.22 0.77
C TYR A 174 0.65 5.10 1.32
N ALA A 175 -0.09 5.37 2.39
CA ALA A 175 -0.81 4.37 3.17
C ALA A 175 -2.26 4.81 3.39
N GLU A 176 -3.22 3.96 3.03
CA GLU A 176 -4.62 4.23 3.33
C GLU A 176 -4.90 4.05 4.82
N HIS A 177 -5.50 5.07 5.43
CA HIS A 177 -5.75 5.10 6.87
C HIS A 177 -6.86 4.12 7.31
N SER A 178 -7.58 3.55 6.34
CA SER A 178 -8.46 2.41 6.56
C SER A 178 -7.70 1.22 7.14
N LEU A 179 -6.45 0.98 6.71
CA LEU A 179 -5.62 -0.14 7.17
C LEU A 179 -4.52 0.27 8.16
N PHE A 180 -3.99 1.47 8.06
CA PHE A 180 -2.90 1.94 8.91
C PHE A 180 -3.39 2.96 9.92
N ASP A 181 -2.85 2.95 11.13
CA ASP A 181 -2.89 4.07 12.07
C ASP A 181 -1.53 4.77 12.12
N GLY A 182 -1.33 5.68 13.09
CA GLY A 182 -0.05 6.38 13.26
C GLY A 182 1.11 5.50 13.73
N ILE A 183 0.86 4.22 14.06
CA ILE A 183 1.83 3.27 14.61
C ILE A 183 2.07 2.13 13.62
N ALA A 184 1.02 1.45 13.14
CA ALA A 184 1.12 0.25 12.31
C ALA A 184 -0.18 -0.01 11.51
N ALA A 185 -0.25 -1.16 10.84
CA ALA A 185 -1.55 -1.68 10.41
C ALA A 185 -2.37 -2.18 11.61
N TRP A 186 -3.67 -1.88 11.68
CA TRP A 186 -4.57 -2.18 12.82
C TRP A 186 -4.66 -3.68 13.20
#